data_AF-A0A935WWT3-F1
#
_entry.id   AF-A0A935WWT3-F1
#
_cell.length_a   1.000
_cell.length_b   1.000
_cell.length_c   1.000
_cell.angle_alpha   90.00
_cell.angle_beta   90.00
_cell.angle_gamma   90.00
#
_symmetry.space_group_name_H-M   'P 1'
#
loop_
_entity.id
_entity.type
_entity.pdbx_description
1 polymer ?
#
loop_
_entity_poly.entity_id
_entity_poly.type
_entity_poly.pdbx_seq_one_letter_code
_entity_poly.pdbx_strand_id
1 'polypeptide(L)'
;MANAGFFSRLSNLWSGFLSLWVSDIEKEHPEIAYENSINSMIEKYSTLKKATAAIIRRREDIESRLVSQRKELDQVSADLETAVESEEDELALVLISRKNTLSASVAELEQDLETARQDADDAKSSLLNVQAEINKLKAEKDQMLAKMASAKARIKVQEQLEGLSVDADVKALDNVRDHIKNLTAEAKLGKELSGESLDARLQKLRRQTGDVTAKKQLEELKAKRMAAKSGQKTM
;
A
#
# COMPACT_ATOMS: atom_id res chain seq x y z
N MET A 1 21.39 18.11 39.69
CA MET A 1 21.12 18.43 38.27
C MET A 1 21.96 17.57 37.31
N ALA A 2 22.15 16.27 37.58
CA ALA A 2 22.95 15.37 36.73
C ALA A 2 22.11 14.48 35.79
N ASN A 3 20.86 14.17 36.16
CA ASN A 3 20.02 13.19 35.46
C ASN A 3 19.49 13.68 34.09
N ALA A 4 19.35 15.00 33.89
CA ALA A 4 18.94 15.56 32.59
C ALA A 4 20.00 15.35 31.50
N GLY A 5 21.28 15.20 31.88
CA GLY A 5 22.38 15.04 30.94
C GLY A 5 22.47 13.64 30.33
N PHE A 6 22.18 12.59 31.10
CA PHE A 6 22.22 11.22 30.59
C PHE A 6 21.06 10.93 29.64
N PHE A 7 19.84 11.30 30.03
CA PHE A 7 18.64 11.07 29.22
C PHE A 7 18.64 11.88 27.92
N SER A 8 19.11 13.13 27.95
CA SER A 8 19.27 13.95 26.74
C SER A 8 20.33 13.35 25.80
N ARG A 9 21.46 12.87 26.33
CA ARG A 9 22.49 12.18 25.55
C ARG A 9 22.00 10.86 24.96
N LEU A 10 21.24 10.06 25.71
CA LEU A 10 20.66 8.81 25.22
C LEU A 10 19.58 9.07 24.16
N SER A 11 18.72 10.08 24.36
CA SER A 11 17.71 10.47 23.37
C SER A 11 18.34 11.06 22.10
N ASN A 12 19.43 11.80 22.21
CA ASN A 12 20.17 12.37 21.08
C ASN A 12 20.97 11.31 20.32
N LEU A 13 21.51 10.31 21.02
CA LEU A 13 22.12 9.14 20.38
C LEU A 13 21.05 8.32 19.65
N TRP A 14 19.87 8.14 20.23
CA TRP A 14 18.76 7.40 19.62
C TRP A 14 18.15 8.15 18.43
N SER A 15 17.91 9.46 18.54
CA SER A 15 17.38 10.29 17.44
C SER A 15 18.39 10.44 16.30
N GLY A 16 19.67 10.57 16.61
CA GLY A 16 20.76 10.52 15.63
C GLY A 16 20.82 9.16 14.91
N PHE A 17 20.64 8.05 15.62
CA PHE A 17 20.63 6.71 15.03
C PHE A 17 19.42 6.46 14.11
N LEU A 18 18.24 6.99 14.46
CA LEU A 18 17.04 6.92 13.63
C LEU A 18 17.16 7.83 12.39
N SER A 19 17.73 9.02 12.54
CA SER A 19 17.95 9.98 11.45
C SER A 19 18.95 9.47 10.40
N LEU A 20 19.95 8.68 10.79
CA LEU A 20 21.00 8.21 9.87
C LEU A 20 20.56 7.03 8.99
N TRP A 21 19.41 6.38 9.28
CA TRP A 21 18.96 5.19 8.56
C TRP A 21 17.59 5.34 7.90
N VAL A 22 16.95 6.51 8.00
CA VAL A 22 15.95 6.97 7.03
C VAL A 22 16.71 7.54 5.82
N SER A 23 17.49 6.68 5.17
CA SER A 23 18.02 6.97 3.84
C SER A 23 17.22 6.13 2.86
N ASP A 24 16.66 6.82 1.86
CA ASP A 24 15.86 6.33 0.73
C ASP A 24 16.05 4.83 0.43
N ILE A 25 15.13 4.00 0.93
CA ILE A 25 14.97 2.62 0.48
C ILE A 25 13.75 2.56 -0.43
N GLU A 26 14.01 2.01 -1.61
CA GLU A 26 13.25 2.11 -2.85
C GLU A 26 11.74 1.93 -2.72
N LYS A 27 11.03 2.78 -3.46
CA LYS A 27 9.57 2.83 -3.61
C LYS A 27 8.97 1.55 -4.24
N GLU A 28 9.77 0.54 -4.57
CA GLU A 28 9.31 -0.67 -5.26
C GLU A 28 8.83 -1.78 -4.30
N HIS A 29 9.37 -1.87 -3.07
CA HIS A 29 8.99 -2.92 -2.10
C HIS A 29 8.85 -2.38 -0.66
N PRO A 30 7.78 -1.63 -0.34
CA PRO A 30 7.58 -1.07 0.99
C PRO A 30 7.49 -2.13 2.10
N GLU A 31 7.02 -3.34 1.77
CA GLU A 31 6.98 -4.48 2.70
C GLU A 31 8.37 -4.84 3.24
N ILE A 32 9.35 -4.95 2.35
CA ILE A 32 10.72 -5.33 2.67
C ILE A 32 11.38 -4.23 3.53
N ALA A 33 11.10 -2.96 3.22
CA ALA A 33 11.61 -1.84 4.00
C ALA A 33 11.10 -1.87 5.45
N TYR A 34 9.79 -2.09 5.65
CA TYR A 34 9.21 -2.23 6.99
C TYR A 34 9.76 -3.47 7.72
N GLU A 35 9.88 -4.61 7.05
CA GLU A 35 10.43 -5.83 7.65
C GLU A 35 11.87 -5.68 8.11
N ASN A 36 12.73 -5.10 7.26
CA ASN A 36 14.12 -4.85 7.60
C ASN A 36 14.24 -3.91 8.80
N SER A 37 13.44 -2.84 8.84
CA SER A 37 13.42 -1.89 9.95
C SER A 37 12.95 -2.55 11.26
N ILE A 38 11.85 -3.31 11.21
CA ILE A 38 11.31 -4.03 12.38
C ILE A 38 12.33 -5.07 12.89
N ASN A 39 12.94 -5.84 12.00
CA ASN A 39 13.96 -6.84 12.37
C ASN A 39 15.18 -6.19 13.01
N SER A 40 15.67 -5.07 12.44
CA SER A 40 16.76 -4.28 13.04
C SER A 40 16.39 -3.78 14.44
N MET A 41 15.17 -3.29 14.64
CA MET A 41 14.73 -2.87 15.97
C MET A 41 14.60 -4.03 16.96
N ILE A 42 14.13 -5.21 16.52
CA ILE A 42 14.04 -6.41 17.36
C ILE A 42 15.43 -6.86 17.82
N GLU A 43 16.43 -6.83 16.92
CA GLU A 43 17.81 -7.15 17.27
C GLU A 43 18.35 -6.17 18.32
N LYS A 44 18.16 -4.87 18.10
CA LYS A 44 18.55 -3.82 19.08
C LYS A 44 17.83 -3.98 20.41
N TYR A 45 16.54 -4.32 20.39
CA TYR A 45 15.76 -4.61 21.59
C TYR A 45 16.35 -5.79 22.37
N SER A 46 16.80 -6.84 21.68
CA SER A 46 17.48 -7.97 22.32
C SER A 46 18.77 -7.54 23.03
N THR A 47 19.59 -6.71 22.37
CA THR A 47 20.81 -6.15 22.97
C THR A 47 20.50 -5.25 24.16
N LEU A 48 19.52 -4.35 24.03
CA LEU A 48 19.08 -3.47 25.11
C LEU A 48 18.56 -4.28 26.30
N LYS A 49 17.75 -5.32 26.06
CA LYS A 49 17.24 -6.22 27.10
C LYS A 49 18.37 -6.87 27.90
N LYS A 50 19.46 -7.31 27.24
CA LYS A 50 20.64 -7.86 27.91
C LYS A 50 21.36 -6.80 28.77
N ALA A 51 21.53 -5.59 28.23
CA ALA A 51 22.13 -4.48 28.98
C ALA A 51 21.29 -4.09 30.20
N THR A 52 19.97 -3.95 30.05
CA THR A 52 19.04 -3.70 31.16
C THR A 52 19.13 -4.79 32.22
N ALA A 53 19.21 -6.06 31.83
CA ALA A 53 19.38 -7.16 32.78
C ALA A 53 20.70 -7.08 33.57
N ALA A 54 21.80 -6.65 32.92
CA ALA A 54 23.07 -6.43 33.60
C ALA A 54 23.00 -5.29 34.62
N ILE A 55 22.30 -4.19 34.30
CA ILE A 55 22.08 -3.07 35.21
C ILE A 55 21.23 -3.50 36.42
N ILE A 56 20.15 -4.25 36.19
CA ILE A 56 19.31 -4.79 37.26
C ILE A 56 20.12 -5.72 38.17
N ARG A 57 20.94 -6.60 37.61
CA ARG A 57 21.82 -7.48 38.40
C ARG A 57 22.80 -6.68 39.25
N ARG A 58 23.42 -5.63 38.69
CA ARG A 58 24.32 -4.75 39.46
C ARG A 58 23.61 -4.13 40.66
N ARG A 59 22.36 -3.66 40.48
CA ARG A 59 21.54 -3.14 41.59
C ARG A 59 21.30 -4.20 42.65
N GLU A 60 20.94 -5.42 42.25
CA GLU A 60 20.71 -6.54 43.17
C GLU A 60 21.99 -6.95 43.92
N ASP A 61 23.14 -6.95 43.26
CA ASP A 61 24.43 -7.24 43.87
C ASP A 61 24.81 -6.18 44.93
N ILE A 62 24.58 -4.89 44.63
CA ILE A 62 24.81 -3.79 45.59
C ILE A 62 23.86 -3.92 46.78
N GLU A 63 22.58 -4.20 46.54
CA GLU A 63 21.57 -4.40 47.59
C GLU A 63 21.93 -5.58 48.51
N SER A 64 22.37 -6.71 47.93
CA SER A 64 22.83 -7.88 48.68
C SER A 64 24.04 -7.56 49.55
N ARG A 65 25.03 -6.83 49.01
CA ARG A 65 26.21 -6.38 49.77
C ARG A 65 25.83 -5.44 50.91
N LEU A 66 24.92 -4.50 50.66
CA LEU A 66 24.42 -3.56 51.66
C LEU A 66 23.74 -4.30 52.82
N VAL A 67 22.87 -5.26 52.52
CA VAL A 67 22.21 -6.10 53.54
C VAL A 67 23.24 -6.87 54.36
N SER A 68 24.23 -7.48 53.71
CA SER A 68 25.29 -8.21 54.41
C SER A 68 26.11 -7.30 55.35
N GLN A 69 26.53 -6.12 54.88
CA GLN A 69 27.33 -5.21 55.68
C GLN A 69 26.55 -4.57 56.83
N ARG A 70 25.25 -4.27 56.62
CA ARG A 70 24.38 -3.80 57.71
C ARG A 70 24.24 -4.86 58.80
N LYS A 71 24.04 -6.13 58.42
CA LYS A 71 24.00 -7.23 59.40
C LYS A 71 25.30 -7.36 60.19
N GLU A 72 26.45 -7.23 59.51
CA GLU A 72 27.75 -7.25 60.19
C GLU A 72 27.94 -6.05 61.11
N LEU A 73 27.51 -4.85 60.68
CA LEU A 73 27.54 -3.64 61.49
C LEU A 73 26.69 -3.76 62.75
N ASP A 74 25.50 -4.34 62.63
CA ASP A 74 24.59 -4.61 63.76
C ASP A 74 25.25 -5.57 64.76
N GLN A 75 25.86 -6.64 64.26
CA GLN A 75 26.56 -7.61 65.10
C GLN A 75 27.78 -6.98 65.81
N VAL A 76 28.63 -6.26 65.09
CA VAL A 76 29.79 -5.56 65.68
C VAL A 76 29.35 -4.51 66.69
N SER A 77 28.19 -3.88 66.49
CA SER A 77 27.63 -2.94 67.46
C SER A 77 27.18 -3.62 68.76
N ALA A 78 26.52 -4.78 68.66
CA ALA A 78 26.13 -5.57 69.84
C ALA A 78 27.34 -6.15 70.58
N ASP A 79 28.35 -6.63 69.85
CA ASP A 79 29.61 -7.12 70.42
C ASP A 79 30.34 -5.97 71.16
N LEU A 80 30.33 -4.75 70.59
CA LEU A 80 30.92 -3.57 71.21
C LEU A 80 30.20 -3.19 72.52
N GLU A 81 28.87 -3.23 72.54
CA GLU A 81 28.10 -2.99 73.78
C GLU A 81 28.50 -3.98 74.87
N THR A 82 28.60 -5.27 74.52
CA THR A 82 29.02 -6.32 75.46
C THR A 82 30.45 -6.11 75.98
N ALA A 83 31.39 -5.74 75.11
CA ALA A 83 32.77 -5.47 75.48
C ALA A 83 32.90 -4.27 76.44
N VAL A 84 32.11 -3.21 76.21
CA VAL A 84 32.04 -2.05 77.10
C VAL A 84 31.44 -2.41 78.45
N GLU A 85 30.35 -3.19 78.48
CA GLU A 85 29.75 -3.67 79.73
C GLU A 85 30.68 -4.58 80.54
N SER A 86 31.55 -5.32 79.84
CA SER A 86 32.52 -6.24 80.46
C SER A 86 33.86 -5.57 80.78
N GLU A 87 33.98 -4.24 80.61
CA GLU A 87 35.19 -3.45 80.84
C GLU A 87 36.42 -3.94 80.02
N GLU A 88 36.19 -4.53 78.84
CA GLU A 88 37.23 -5.00 77.93
C GLU A 88 37.68 -3.89 76.96
N ASP A 89 38.37 -2.87 77.49
CA ASP A 89 38.72 -1.64 76.77
C ASP A 89 39.51 -1.87 75.45
N GLU A 90 40.48 -2.79 75.44
CA GLU A 90 41.27 -3.07 74.23
C GLU A 90 40.40 -3.67 73.12
N LEU A 91 39.48 -4.57 73.47
CA LEU A 91 38.53 -5.16 72.52
C LEU A 91 37.54 -4.12 72.01
N ALA A 92 37.02 -3.27 72.91
CA ALA A 92 36.11 -2.18 72.57
C ALA A 92 36.75 -1.21 71.56
N LEU A 93 38.02 -0.84 71.73
CA LEU A 93 38.75 0.01 70.78
C LEU A 93 38.82 -0.59 69.36
N VAL A 94 39.09 -1.90 69.26
CA VAL A 94 39.14 -2.61 67.97
C VAL A 94 37.74 -2.67 67.33
N LEU A 95 36.71 -2.97 68.11
CA LEU A 95 35.32 -3.03 67.63
C LEU A 95 34.81 -1.66 67.19
N ILE A 96 35.17 -0.56 67.87
CA ILE A 96 34.86 0.81 67.45
C ILE A 96 35.48 1.10 66.07
N SER A 97 36.76 0.75 65.89
CA SER A 97 37.43 0.95 64.60
C SER A 97 36.71 0.20 63.48
N ARG A 98 36.37 -1.08 63.70
CA ARG A 98 35.62 -1.89 62.74
C ARG A 98 34.22 -1.34 62.46
N LYS A 99 33.50 -0.91 63.49
CA LYS A 99 32.18 -0.27 63.38
C LYS A 99 32.25 0.97 62.50
N ASN A 100 33.26 1.82 62.68
CA ASN A 100 33.46 3.02 61.88
C ASN A 100 33.71 2.68 60.40
N THR A 101 34.55 1.69 60.12
CA THR A 101 34.79 1.21 58.75
C THR A 101 33.52 0.66 58.09
N LEU A 102 32.78 -0.19 58.81
CA LEU A 102 31.52 -0.75 58.31
C LEU A 102 30.46 0.34 58.10
N SER A 103 30.35 1.30 59.01
CA SER A 103 29.41 2.43 58.90
C SER A 103 29.71 3.28 57.66
N ALA A 104 30.98 3.57 57.39
CA ALA A 104 31.39 4.29 56.19
C ALA A 104 31.06 3.49 54.92
N SER A 105 31.34 2.18 54.90
CA SER A 105 31.03 1.32 53.75
C SER A 105 29.52 1.17 53.50
N VAL A 106 28.72 1.09 54.56
CA VAL A 106 27.24 1.07 54.46
C VAL A 106 26.73 2.37 53.84
N ALA A 107 27.24 3.52 54.31
CA ALA A 107 26.85 4.83 53.77
C ALA A 107 27.22 4.97 52.27
N GLU A 108 28.38 4.46 51.86
CA GLU A 108 28.77 4.43 50.43
C GLU A 108 27.84 3.52 49.62
N LEU A 109 27.58 2.29 50.09
CA LEU A 109 26.68 1.35 49.42
C LEU A 109 25.24 1.87 49.31
N GLU A 110 24.76 2.67 50.27
CA GLU A 110 23.46 3.32 50.20
C GLU A 110 23.38 4.33 49.05
N GLN A 111 24.42 5.14 48.86
CA GLN A 111 24.51 6.09 47.76
C GLN A 111 24.62 5.38 46.40
N ASP A 112 25.43 4.32 46.35
CA ASP A 112 25.57 3.47 45.17
C ASP A 112 24.25 2.78 44.81
N LEU A 113 23.51 2.30 45.81
CA LEU A 113 22.21 1.64 45.59
C LEU A 113 21.18 2.61 45.04
N GLU A 114 21.13 3.84 45.53
CA GLU A 114 20.23 4.87 44.99
C GLU A 114 20.55 5.17 43.51
N THR A 115 21.83 5.31 43.18
CA THR A 115 22.26 5.50 41.78
C THR A 115 21.89 4.29 40.92
N ALA A 116 22.16 3.07 41.40
CA ALA A 116 21.85 1.84 40.67
C ALA A 116 20.33 1.61 40.50
N ARG A 117 19.50 2.09 41.43
CA ARG A 117 18.03 2.09 41.31
C ARG A 117 17.59 3.00 40.17
N GLN A 118 18.08 4.24 40.12
CA GLN A 118 17.78 5.18 39.05
C GLN A 118 18.22 4.64 37.69
N ASP A 119 19.43 4.10 37.58
CA ASP A 119 19.93 3.48 36.34
C ASP A 119 19.05 2.31 35.88
N ALA A 120 18.59 1.46 36.81
CA ALA A 120 17.73 0.33 36.50
C ALA A 120 16.34 0.75 36.02
N ASP A 121 15.76 1.78 36.65
CA ASP A 121 14.45 2.31 36.27
C ASP A 121 14.51 3.01 34.90
N ASP A 122 15.55 3.79 34.63
CA ASP A 122 15.80 4.43 33.34
C ASP A 122 16.01 3.39 32.22
N ALA A 123 16.79 2.35 32.50
CA ALA A 123 17.02 1.25 31.55
C ALA A 123 15.73 0.46 31.25
N LYS A 124 14.88 0.25 32.26
CA LYS A 124 13.58 -0.41 32.09
C LYS A 124 12.61 0.45 31.28
N SER A 125 12.53 1.75 31.58
CA SER A 125 11.71 2.72 30.84
C SER A 125 12.13 2.77 29.36
N SER A 126 13.43 2.86 29.10
CA SER A 126 13.99 2.84 27.74
C SER A 126 13.62 1.55 27.00
N LEU A 127 13.72 0.39 27.65
CA LEU A 127 13.35 -0.90 27.06
C LEU A 127 11.86 -0.95 26.67
N LEU A 128 10.97 -0.44 27.54
CA LEU A 128 9.53 -0.37 27.28
C LEU A 128 9.21 0.57 26.11
N ASN A 129 9.89 1.72 26.02
CA ASN A 129 9.72 2.66 24.92
C ASN A 129 10.11 2.03 23.57
N VAL A 130 11.23 1.31 23.52
CA VAL A 130 11.64 0.58 22.30
C VAL A 130 10.62 -0.50 21.94
N GLN A 131 10.10 -1.23 22.92
CA GLN A 131 9.05 -2.23 22.68
C GLN A 131 7.78 -1.58 22.09
N ALA A 132 7.37 -0.43 22.61
CA ALA A 132 6.22 0.32 22.11
C ALA A 132 6.44 0.79 20.66
N GLU A 133 7.63 1.31 20.33
CA GLU A 133 7.93 1.76 18.97
C GLU A 133 7.96 0.60 17.97
N ILE A 134 8.49 -0.57 18.37
CA ILE A 134 8.43 -1.79 17.55
C ILE A 134 6.97 -2.17 17.25
N ASN A 135 6.10 -2.14 18.25
CA ASN A 135 4.69 -2.49 18.07
C ASN A 135 3.97 -1.47 17.18
N LYS A 136 4.28 -0.19 17.33
CA LYS A 136 3.76 0.88 16.48
C LYS A 136 4.19 0.70 15.02
N LEU A 137 5.47 0.39 14.77
CA LEU A 137 5.96 0.11 13.41
C LEU A 137 5.31 -1.12 12.79
N LYS A 138 5.05 -2.18 13.57
CA LYS A 138 4.29 -3.35 13.09
C LYS A 138 2.87 -2.98 12.67
N ALA A 139 2.16 -2.23 13.51
CA ALA A 139 0.81 -1.76 13.17
C ALA A 139 0.81 -0.83 11.95
N GLU A 140 1.82 0.04 11.83
CA GLU A 140 1.98 0.92 10.68
C GLU A 140 2.24 0.13 9.39
N LYS A 141 3.13 -0.88 9.43
CA LYS A 141 3.36 -1.81 8.32
C LYS A 141 2.04 -2.40 7.85
N ASP A 142 1.27 -3.01 8.75
CA ASP A 142 0.01 -3.68 8.40
C ASP A 142 -0.98 -2.70 7.75
N GLN A 143 -1.10 -1.50 8.33
CA GLN A 143 -1.97 -0.46 7.78
C GLN A 143 -1.50 0.00 6.38
N MET A 144 -0.20 0.19 6.17
CA MET A 144 0.33 0.63 4.88
C MET A 144 0.21 -0.44 3.80
N LEU A 145 0.44 -1.71 4.15
CA LEU A 145 0.26 -2.83 3.22
C LEU A 145 -1.21 -2.99 2.80
N ALA A 146 -2.15 -2.85 3.73
CA ALA A 146 -3.58 -2.85 3.40
C ALA A 146 -3.98 -1.69 2.47
N LYS A 147 -3.45 -0.49 2.71
CA LYS A 147 -3.66 0.68 1.84
C LYS A 147 -3.06 0.45 0.45
N MET A 148 -1.85 -0.10 0.37
CA MET A 148 -1.19 -0.44 -0.90
C MET A 148 -2.00 -1.47 -1.69
N ALA A 149 -2.48 -2.53 -1.04
CA ALA A 149 -3.31 -3.55 -1.67
C ALA A 149 -4.62 -2.95 -2.22
N SER A 150 -5.26 -2.08 -1.45
CA SER A 150 -6.47 -1.35 -1.87
C SER A 150 -6.20 -0.44 -3.08
N ALA A 151 -5.08 0.29 -3.08
CA ALA A 151 -4.68 1.14 -4.19
C ALA A 151 -4.39 0.31 -5.46
N LYS A 152 -3.66 -0.80 -5.33
CA LYS A 152 -3.40 -1.75 -6.43
C LYS A 152 -4.70 -2.31 -7.02
N ALA A 153 -5.67 -2.66 -6.17
CA ALA A 153 -6.98 -3.13 -6.64
C ALA A 153 -7.74 -2.06 -7.44
N ARG A 154 -7.72 -0.79 -6.98
CA ARG A 154 -8.35 0.33 -7.70
C ARG A 154 -7.71 0.58 -9.06
N ILE A 155 -6.37 0.59 -9.12
CA ILE A 155 -5.62 0.75 -10.39
C ILE A 155 -6.01 -0.37 -11.36
N LYS A 156 -6.01 -1.63 -10.91
CA LYS A 156 -6.40 -2.78 -11.74
C LYS A 156 -7.83 -2.68 -12.27
N VAL A 157 -8.78 -2.21 -11.45
CA VAL A 157 -10.16 -1.98 -11.90
C VAL A 157 -10.20 -0.89 -12.97
N GLN A 158 -9.46 0.21 -12.79
CA GLN A 158 -9.39 1.29 -13.77
C GLN A 158 -8.77 0.81 -15.09
N GLU A 159 -7.65 0.08 -15.06
CA GLU A 159 -7.02 -0.51 -16.24
C GLU A 159 -7.97 -1.46 -16.99
N GLN A 160 -8.75 -2.27 -16.26
CA GLN A 160 -9.76 -3.13 -16.86
C GLN A 160 -10.90 -2.34 -17.49
N LEU A 161 -11.37 -1.25 -16.87
CA LEU A 161 -12.40 -0.38 -17.43
C LEU A 161 -11.92 0.37 -18.68
N GLU A 162 -10.68 0.85 -18.68
CA GLU A 162 -10.04 1.46 -19.86
C GLU A 162 -9.88 0.42 -20.99
N GLY A 163 -9.51 -0.83 -20.66
CA GLY A 163 -9.49 -1.94 -21.61
C GLY A 163 -10.86 -2.37 -22.14
N LEU A 164 -11.93 -2.09 -21.39
CA LEU A 164 -13.33 -2.32 -21.76
C LEU A 164 -13.98 -1.11 -22.45
N SER A 165 -13.20 -0.12 -22.92
CA SER A 165 -13.77 1.11 -23.47
C SER A 165 -14.81 0.80 -24.57
N VAL A 166 -16.02 1.27 -24.30
CA VAL A 166 -17.22 1.12 -25.12
C VAL A 166 -17.03 1.70 -26.52
N ASP A 167 -16.08 2.62 -26.72
CA ASP A 167 -15.81 3.26 -28.01
C ASP A 167 -15.26 2.32 -29.09
N ALA A 168 -14.47 1.32 -28.73
CA ALA A 168 -13.96 0.35 -29.70
C ALA A 168 -15.07 -0.61 -30.15
N ASP A 169 -15.85 -1.10 -29.20
CA ASP A 169 -16.95 -2.02 -29.45
C ASP A 169 -18.13 -1.32 -30.15
N VAL A 170 -18.45 -0.06 -29.80
CA VAL A 170 -19.47 0.73 -30.49
C VAL A 170 -19.05 1.09 -31.91
N LYS A 171 -17.79 1.50 -32.15
CA LYS A 171 -17.28 1.72 -33.52
C LYS A 171 -17.31 0.46 -34.37
N ALA A 172 -16.99 -0.70 -33.80
CA ALA A 172 -17.09 -1.98 -34.50
C ALA A 172 -18.54 -2.29 -34.89
N LEU A 173 -19.51 -2.01 -34.01
CA LEU A 173 -20.93 -2.21 -34.30
C LEU A 173 -21.50 -1.24 -35.34
N ASP A 174 -20.99 0.00 -35.42
CA ASP A 174 -21.42 0.95 -36.46
C ASP A 174 -21.01 0.51 -37.88
N ASN A 175 -19.80 -0.05 -38.04
CA ASN A 175 -19.37 -0.63 -39.32
C ASN A 175 -20.26 -1.81 -39.74
N VAL A 176 -20.69 -2.64 -38.78
CA VAL A 176 -21.63 -3.73 -39.03
C VAL A 176 -23.01 -3.19 -39.44
N ARG A 177 -23.51 -2.14 -38.79
CA ARG A 177 -24.79 -1.49 -39.15
C ARG A 177 -24.77 -0.95 -40.56
N ASP A 178 -23.69 -0.29 -40.97
CA ASP A 178 -23.58 0.27 -42.32
C ASP A 178 -23.43 -0.83 -43.39
N HIS A 179 -22.72 -1.92 -43.09
CA HIS A 179 -22.69 -3.09 -43.97
C HIS A 179 -24.07 -3.74 -44.13
N ILE A 180 -24.83 -3.91 -43.04
CA ILE A 180 -26.20 -4.43 -43.08
C ILE A 180 -27.11 -3.52 -43.90
N LYS A 181 -27.02 -2.19 -43.74
CA LYS A 181 -27.79 -1.24 -44.56
C LYS A 181 -27.47 -1.40 -46.05
N ASN A 182 -26.19 -1.52 -46.41
CA ASN A 182 -25.77 -1.71 -47.80
C ASN A 182 -26.30 -3.03 -48.38
N LEU A 183 -26.13 -4.14 -47.66
CA LEU A 183 -26.70 -5.44 -48.04
C LEU A 183 -28.22 -5.39 -48.22
N THR A 184 -28.92 -4.68 -47.32
CA THR A 184 -30.38 -4.53 -47.40
C THR A 184 -30.78 -3.65 -48.59
N ALA A 185 -30.01 -2.61 -48.89
CA ALA A 185 -30.21 -1.76 -50.07
C ALA A 185 -29.96 -2.54 -51.36
N GLU A 186 -28.90 -3.35 -51.43
CA GLU A 186 -28.61 -4.25 -52.56
C GLU A 186 -29.72 -5.29 -52.75
N ALA A 187 -30.22 -5.89 -51.67
CA ALA A 187 -31.33 -6.85 -51.74
C ALA A 187 -32.63 -6.18 -52.23
N LYS A 188 -32.92 -4.94 -51.78
CA LYS A 188 -34.04 -4.15 -52.31
C LYS A 188 -33.85 -3.80 -53.78
N LEU A 189 -32.65 -3.38 -54.18
CA LEU A 189 -32.30 -3.10 -55.58
C LEU A 189 -32.45 -4.35 -56.45
N GLY A 190 -31.99 -5.51 -55.98
CA GLY A 190 -32.16 -6.80 -56.64
C GLY A 190 -33.63 -7.20 -56.77
N LYS A 191 -34.48 -6.87 -55.78
CA LYS A 191 -35.93 -7.08 -55.83
C LYS A 191 -36.63 -6.12 -56.79
N GLU A 192 -36.19 -4.87 -56.90
CA GLU A 192 -36.68 -3.91 -57.89
C GLU A 192 -36.24 -4.29 -59.32
N LEU A 193 -34.99 -4.71 -59.51
CA LEU A 193 -34.44 -5.15 -60.78
C LEU A 193 -35.02 -6.49 -61.27
N SER A 194 -35.39 -7.39 -60.36
CA SER A 194 -36.09 -8.64 -60.72
C SER A 194 -37.62 -8.45 -60.83
N GLY A 195 -38.17 -7.42 -60.17
CA GLY A 195 -39.58 -7.05 -60.25
C GLY A 195 -40.00 -6.40 -61.57
N GLU A 196 -39.09 -5.71 -62.26
CA GLU A 196 -39.26 -5.27 -63.65
C GLU A 196 -38.49 -6.19 -64.60
N SER A 197 -39.05 -7.35 -64.94
CA SER A 197 -38.48 -8.20 -65.97
C SER A 197 -38.33 -7.41 -67.28
N LEU A 198 -37.09 -7.32 -67.74
CA LEU A 198 -36.66 -6.70 -69.00
C LEU A 198 -37.54 -7.14 -70.18
N ASP A 199 -38.06 -8.37 -70.12
CA ASP A 199 -39.00 -8.97 -71.08
C ASP A 199 -40.35 -8.23 -71.17
N ALA A 200 -40.89 -7.73 -70.06
CA ALA A 200 -42.13 -6.94 -70.06
C ALA A 200 -41.94 -5.59 -70.76
N ARG A 201 -40.76 -4.96 -70.57
CA ARG A 201 -40.39 -3.71 -71.28
C ARG A 201 -40.11 -3.97 -72.77
N LEU A 202 -39.47 -5.09 -73.12
CA LEU A 202 -39.20 -5.46 -74.51
C LEU A 202 -40.50 -5.74 -75.31
N GLN A 203 -41.48 -6.37 -74.67
CA GLN A 203 -42.78 -6.66 -75.27
C GLN A 203 -43.62 -5.39 -75.48
N LYS A 204 -43.52 -4.41 -74.56
CA LYS A 204 -44.18 -3.10 -74.69
C LYS A 204 -43.57 -2.26 -75.82
N LEU A 205 -42.24 -2.32 -75.98
CA LEU A 205 -41.53 -1.63 -77.08
C LEU A 205 -41.89 -2.22 -78.45
N ARG A 206 -42.00 -3.56 -78.56
CA ARG A 206 -42.45 -4.24 -79.81
C ARG A 206 -43.89 -3.88 -80.18
N ARG A 207 -44.78 -3.71 -79.20
CA ARG A 207 -46.16 -3.24 -79.43
C ARG A 207 -46.21 -1.78 -79.89
N GLN A 208 -45.34 -0.92 -79.36
CA GLN A 208 -45.26 0.48 -79.78
C GLN A 208 -44.70 0.70 -81.19
N THR A 209 -43.90 -0.23 -81.73
CA THR A 209 -43.32 -0.12 -83.07
C THR A 209 -44.17 -0.76 -84.18
N GLY A 210 -45.04 -1.73 -83.84
CA GLY A 210 -45.96 -2.36 -84.81
C GLY A 210 -47.10 -1.47 -85.31
N ASP A 211 -47.54 -0.48 -84.52
CA ASP A 211 -48.68 0.39 -84.86
C ASP A 211 -48.33 1.51 -85.86
N VAL A 212 -47.05 1.83 -86.02
CA VAL A 212 -46.60 2.92 -86.91
C VAL A 212 -46.58 2.47 -88.38
N THR A 213 -46.35 1.19 -88.64
CA THR A 213 -46.28 0.64 -90.00
C THR A 213 -47.67 0.40 -90.61
N ALA A 214 -48.66 0.00 -89.80
CA ALA A 214 -50.04 -0.22 -90.24
C ALA A 214 -50.76 1.08 -90.64
N LYS A 215 -50.50 2.19 -89.92
CA LYS A 215 -51.06 3.51 -90.27
C LYS A 215 -50.52 4.05 -91.59
N LYS A 216 -49.22 3.84 -91.87
CA LYS A 216 -48.58 4.30 -93.11
C LYS A 216 -49.10 3.56 -94.35
N GLN A 217 -49.35 2.25 -94.25
CA GLN A 217 -49.94 1.45 -95.34
C GLN A 217 -51.41 1.80 -95.62
N LEU A 218 -52.19 2.19 -94.60
CA LEU A 218 -53.58 2.62 -94.77
C LEU A 218 -53.68 3.98 -95.49
N GLU A 219 -52.77 4.91 -95.19
CA GLU A 219 -52.72 6.21 -95.87
C GLU A 219 -52.35 6.07 -97.35
N GLU A 220 -51.37 5.23 -97.69
CA GLU A 220 -51.00 4.97 -99.10
C GLU A 220 -52.16 4.34 -99.91
N LEU A 221 -52.92 3.42 -99.30
CA LEU A 221 -54.10 2.83 -99.94
C LEU A 221 -55.24 3.85 -100.13
N LYS A 222 -55.44 4.77 -99.17
CA LYS A 222 -56.40 5.87 -99.31
C LYS A 222 -55.98 6.87 -100.40
N ALA A 223 -54.70 7.23 -100.47
CA ALA A 223 -54.16 8.10 -101.50
C ALA A 223 -54.35 7.51 -102.91
N LYS A 224 -54.05 6.21 -103.09
CA LYS A 224 -54.30 5.50 -104.37
C LYS A 224 -55.78 5.47 -104.75
N ARG A 225 -56.70 5.32 -103.79
CA ARG A 225 -58.15 5.34 -104.06
C ARG A 225 -58.70 6.73 -104.41
N MET A 226 -58.12 7.79 -103.87
CA MET A 226 -58.54 9.16 -104.19
C MET A 226 -58.03 9.60 -105.58
N ALA A 227 -56.82 9.20 -105.98
CA ALA A 227 -56.30 9.45 -107.33
C ALA A 227 -57.09 8.72 -108.43
N ALA A 228 -57.66 7.55 -108.12
CA ALA A 228 -58.51 6.81 -109.06
C ALA A 228 -59.93 7.40 -109.21
N LYS A 229 -60.38 8.29 -108.31
CA LYS A 229 -61.72 8.90 -108.35
C LYS A 229 -61.76 10.31 -108.96
N SER A 230 -60.63 10.98 -109.12
CA SER A 230 -60.55 12.32 -109.73
C SER A 230 -60.30 12.32 -111.25
N GLY A 231 -60.07 11.16 -111.87
CA GLY A 231 -59.83 11.02 -113.32
C GLY A 231 -61.07 10.76 -114.18
N GLN A 232 -62.29 10.72 -113.62
CA GLN A 232 -63.48 10.23 -114.33
C GLN A 232 -64.69 11.20 -114.36
N LYS A 233 -64.51 12.47 -113.97
CA LYS A 233 -65.57 13.51 -114.04
C LYS A 233 -65.00 14.86 -114.45
N THR A 234 -64.71 15.00 -115.75
CA THR A 234 -64.94 16.17 -116.64
C THR A 234 -64.11 15.95 -117.90
N MET A 235 -64.66 15.09 -118.78
CA MET A 235 -64.71 15.43 -120.21
C MET A 235 -65.85 16.41 -120.41
#